data_AF-A0A351YYC8-F1
#
_entry.id   AF-A0A351YYC8-F1
#
_cell.length_a   1.000
_cell.length_b   1.000
_cell.length_c   1.000
_cell.angle_alpha   90.00
_cell.angle_beta   90.00
_cell.angle_gamma   90.00
#
_symmetry.space_group_name_H-M   'P 1'
#
loop_
_entity.id
_entity.type
_entity.pdbx_description
1 polymer ?
#
loop_
_entity_poly.entity_id
_entity_poly.type
_entity_poly.pdbx_seq_one_letter_code
_entity_poly.pdbx_strand_id
1 'polypeptide(L)'
;MKKRPISATFAFILSALMFFPLTGCSSGAGGGSSGEDYEESPVTSTPAGGTESTTPEGENTETQTTSPENPETPENPESTEPVYYTVTFVSNCSSVPLPQKIKSGGKASKPSGFSKYGYVFAGWYTDSNFTASFSFDSPILNDTKLYAKWNKLHTVTFVTNGGTAVASQTVENGKTATKPESPTNGSFEFLGWYADSEFATEFDFASPISKDTKVYAKWHELYLVKFITNNDIVVEDLIVEKGSTIQKPSTLKRTHYKLDGWFSDAERTTAFDFSTPIQKDTNLYAKWTLSTTFGGTYRVGVGSNIRDFFMCDHEVTQGEYEKYCTYKGNKPNDTYGKGENYPVYYVSWFDALAYCNKRSIAEGYKPCYTVSGTTDPDKWGNTNYQSVRDTVTCDFTARGYRLPTDKEWEVVATCGQDYKFAGSNDIKKVGWYKYNSSGKTHEVEWKIPNGYGKYDMTGNVAEWCWDWWDDVVNVNASSHTSKVTRGGAWDSSEYHITMRGSILPTERRNSIGFRVVRNYY
;
A
#
# COMPACT_ATOMS: atom_id res chain seq x y z
N MET A 1 -24.96 -30.45 -1.20
CA MET A 1 -23.91 -31.43 -1.57
C MET A 1 -22.60 -30.67 -1.79
N LYS A 2 -21.51 -31.25 -1.26
CA LYS A 2 -20.12 -30.77 -1.16
C LYS A 2 -19.69 -29.63 -2.14
N LYS A 3 -19.19 -28.52 -1.60
CA LYS A 3 -18.24 -27.63 -2.30
C LYS A 3 -16.89 -27.67 -1.58
N ARG A 4 -15.85 -27.98 -2.36
CA ARG A 4 -14.43 -28.07 -1.98
C ARG A 4 -13.83 -26.66 -1.81
N PRO A 5 -12.75 -26.49 -1.02
CA PRO A 5 -12.05 -25.22 -0.90
C PRO A 5 -11.14 -25.00 -2.10
N ILE A 6 -11.12 -23.79 -2.66
CA ILE A 6 -10.12 -23.37 -3.64
C ILE A 6 -9.02 -22.65 -2.88
N SER A 7 -7.85 -23.29 -2.85
CA SER A 7 -6.57 -22.68 -2.50
C SER A 7 -6.12 -21.81 -3.67
N ALA A 8 -5.84 -20.53 -3.44
CA ALA A 8 -5.17 -19.68 -4.41
C ALA A 8 -4.03 -18.93 -3.71
N THR A 9 -2.82 -19.47 -3.89
CA THR A 9 -1.56 -18.76 -3.69
C THR A 9 -1.41 -17.76 -4.83
N PHE A 10 -1.44 -16.46 -4.55
CA PHE A 10 -1.01 -15.43 -5.50
C PHE A 10 0.13 -14.63 -4.88
N ALA A 11 1.34 -14.95 -5.34
CA ALA A 11 2.49 -14.08 -5.18
C ALA A 11 2.46 -13.03 -6.29
N PHE A 12 2.44 -11.74 -5.93
CA PHE A 12 2.79 -10.67 -6.86
C PHE A 12 3.90 -9.80 -6.28
N ILE A 13 4.96 -9.71 -7.06
CA ILE A 13 6.13 -8.86 -6.89
C ILE A 13 5.68 -7.41 -7.09
N LEU A 14 5.83 -6.56 -6.08
CA LEU A 14 5.71 -5.12 -6.21
C LEU A 14 7.10 -4.49 -6.11
N SER A 15 7.74 -4.29 -7.27
CA SER A 15 8.91 -3.42 -7.40
C SER A 15 8.60 -2.36 -8.45
N ALA A 16 8.36 -1.13 -7.99
CA ALA A 16 8.72 0.14 -8.64
C ALA A 16 7.81 1.25 -8.11
N LEU A 17 8.35 2.10 -7.23
CA LEU A 17 7.88 3.48 -7.10
C LEU A 17 9.10 4.38 -7.19
N MET A 18 9.01 5.25 -8.19
CA MET A 18 10.05 6.14 -8.68
C MET A 18 10.43 7.19 -7.65
N PHE A 19 11.74 7.42 -7.56
CA PHE A 19 12.35 8.62 -7.03
C PHE A 19 11.97 9.83 -7.91
N PHE A 20 11.43 10.89 -7.30
CA PHE A 20 11.52 12.25 -7.83
C PHE A 20 12.80 12.90 -7.26
N PRO A 21 13.72 13.44 -8.09
CA PRO A 21 14.77 14.30 -7.58
C PRO A 21 14.24 15.75 -7.45
N LEU A 22 14.41 16.31 -6.25
CA LEU A 22 14.45 17.74 -6.00
C LEU A 22 15.82 18.28 -6.44
N THR A 23 15.83 19.14 -7.44
CA THR A 23 16.89 20.15 -7.69
C THR A 23 16.20 21.51 -7.49
N GLY A 24 16.55 22.38 -6.53
CA GLY A 24 17.89 22.76 -6.11
C GLY A 24 18.43 23.82 -7.07
N CYS A 25 17.88 25.03 -7.06
CA CYS A 25 18.44 26.17 -7.81
C CYS A 25 18.92 27.25 -6.84
N SER A 26 20.19 27.61 -7.00
CA SER A 26 20.96 28.54 -6.17
C SER A 26 20.67 30.01 -6.50
N SER A 27 20.76 30.83 -5.47
CA SER A 27 20.88 32.29 -5.52
C SER A 27 22.08 32.78 -6.36
N GLY A 28 21.88 33.85 -7.13
CA GLY A 28 22.93 34.65 -7.76
C GLY A 28 22.36 35.97 -8.30
N ALA A 29 22.95 37.09 -7.90
CA ALA A 29 22.44 38.45 -8.03
C ALA A 29 22.99 39.24 -9.23
N GLY A 30 22.28 40.33 -9.59
CA GLY A 30 22.77 41.48 -10.36
C GLY A 30 22.56 41.37 -11.88
N GLY A 31 22.12 42.38 -12.63
CA GLY A 31 21.74 43.77 -12.37
C GLY A 31 21.60 44.50 -13.72
N GLY A 32 20.75 45.54 -13.75
CA GLY A 32 20.91 46.73 -14.62
C GLY A 32 20.30 46.77 -16.03
N SER A 33 19.44 47.79 -16.23
CA SER A 33 19.29 48.63 -17.44
C SER A 33 18.59 47.99 -18.67
N SER A 34 17.75 48.62 -19.49
CA SER A 34 17.12 49.96 -19.65
C SER A 34 16.27 49.93 -20.94
N GLY A 35 15.28 50.83 -21.07
CA GLY A 35 14.61 51.23 -22.34
C GLY A 35 13.21 50.62 -22.51
N GLU A 36 12.10 51.35 -22.32
CA GLU A 36 11.50 52.36 -23.22
C GLU A 36 11.18 51.79 -24.62
N ASP A 37 9.92 51.45 -24.93
CA ASP A 37 8.92 52.38 -25.48
C ASP A 37 7.68 51.69 -26.10
N TYR A 38 6.62 52.49 -26.07
CA TYR A 38 5.23 52.50 -26.54
C TYR A 38 4.70 51.62 -27.71
N GLU A 39 3.45 51.19 -27.45
CA GLU A 39 2.21 51.31 -28.26
C GLU A 39 1.83 50.37 -29.43
N GLU A 40 0.50 50.16 -29.42
CA GLU A 40 -0.48 49.81 -30.45
C GLU A 40 -0.74 48.34 -30.86
N SER A 41 -2.05 48.04 -30.81
CA SER A 41 -2.77 46.84 -31.28
C SER A 41 -3.17 47.02 -32.77
N PRO A 42 -4.08 46.22 -33.37
CA PRO A 42 -4.07 44.78 -33.65
C PRO A 42 -4.30 44.47 -35.17
N VAL A 43 -4.57 43.19 -35.47
CA VAL A 43 -5.35 42.60 -36.60
C VAL A 43 -4.64 42.23 -37.93
N THR A 44 -5.13 41.09 -38.46
CA THR A 44 -5.13 40.60 -39.87
C THR A 44 -3.77 40.13 -40.42
N SER A 45 -3.62 39.30 -41.45
CA SER A 45 -4.34 38.24 -42.17
C SER A 45 -3.34 37.76 -43.25
N THR A 46 -3.72 36.78 -44.09
CA THR A 46 -3.16 36.53 -45.46
C THR A 46 -1.70 35.99 -45.56
N PRO A 47 -1.21 35.54 -46.75
CA PRO A 47 -1.87 35.16 -48.01
C PRO A 47 -1.30 33.88 -48.69
N ALA A 48 -1.85 33.58 -49.87
CA ALA A 48 -1.30 32.73 -50.93
C ALA A 48 -0.36 33.50 -51.89
N GLY A 49 0.41 32.76 -52.71
CA GLY A 49 0.77 33.18 -54.08
C GLY A 49 2.26 33.15 -54.47
N GLY A 50 2.53 32.62 -55.67
CA GLY A 50 3.75 32.82 -56.47
C GLY A 50 4.29 31.51 -57.09
N THR A 51 4.84 31.41 -58.29
CA THR A 51 4.83 32.13 -59.59
C THR A 51 5.70 31.30 -60.57
N GLU A 52 5.57 31.56 -61.87
CA GLU A 52 6.14 30.87 -63.05
C GLU A 52 7.66 31.01 -63.31
N SER A 53 8.19 30.21 -64.27
CA SER A 53 9.30 30.51 -65.22
C SER A 53 9.42 29.34 -66.23
N THR A 54 9.03 29.40 -67.52
CA THR A 54 9.53 30.03 -68.78
C THR A 54 10.61 29.27 -69.59
N THR A 55 10.16 28.65 -70.71
CA THR A 55 10.64 28.68 -72.15
C THR A 55 12.08 28.24 -72.56
N PRO A 56 12.43 28.00 -73.86
CA PRO A 56 11.70 28.28 -75.13
C PRO A 56 11.70 27.22 -76.28
N GLU A 57 10.75 27.51 -77.19
CA GLU A 57 10.56 27.36 -78.66
C GLU A 57 11.56 26.69 -79.63
N GLY A 58 10.98 26.13 -80.71
CA GLY A 58 11.57 25.91 -82.03
C GLY A 58 10.51 25.49 -83.07
N GLU A 59 10.32 26.32 -84.10
CA GLU A 59 9.34 26.28 -85.20
C GLU A 59 9.44 25.06 -86.15
N ASN A 60 8.34 24.67 -86.84
CA ASN A 60 8.15 25.00 -88.27
C ASN A 60 6.95 24.30 -88.97
N THR A 61 6.14 25.17 -89.62
CA THR A 61 5.44 25.13 -90.93
C THR A 61 4.40 24.08 -91.35
N GLU A 62 3.22 24.66 -91.64
CA GLU A 62 2.10 24.38 -92.55
C GLU A 62 2.25 23.33 -93.68
N THR A 63 1.17 22.58 -93.95
CA THR A 63 0.30 22.82 -95.15
C THR A 63 -0.92 21.87 -95.18
N GLN A 64 -2.09 22.46 -95.51
CA GLN A 64 -3.34 21.76 -95.89
C GLN A 64 -3.23 21.15 -97.30
N THR A 65 -3.92 20.04 -97.57
CA THR A 65 -4.91 19.90 -98.67
C THR A 65 -5.50 18.49 -98.76
N THR A 66 -6.55 18.38 -99.57
CA THR A 66 -7.73 17.50 -99.58
C THR A 66 -7.57 16.09 -100.19
N SER A 67 -8.52 15.23 -99.81
CA SER A 67 -8.92 13.92 -100.42
C SER A 67 -9.08 13.95 -101.95
N PRO A 68 -8.84 12.84 -102.71
CA PRO A 68 -9.96 11.93 -103.05
C PRO A 68 -9.63 10.43 -103.26
N GLU A 69 -10.71 9.63 -103.12
CA GLU A 69 -11.14 8.37 -103.79
C GLU A 69 -10.21 7.18 -104.18
N ASN A 70 -10.79 5.99 -103.91
CA ASN A 70 -10.45 4.57 -104.11
C ASN A 70 -10.45 4.13 -105.61
N PRO A 71 -9.87 2.99 -106.09
CA PRO A 71 -10.43 1.63 -105.87
C PRO A 71 -9.45 0.41 -105.82
N GLU A 72 -9.86 -0.60 -105.01
CA GLU A 72 -9.85 -2.08 -105.18
C GLU A 72 -8.52 -2.82 -105.48
N THR A 73 -8.14 -4.00 -104.96
CA THR A 73 -8.71 -5.22 -104.30
C THR A 73 -7.48 -6.00 -103.70
N PRO A 74 -7.52 -7.14 -102.94
CA PRO A 74 -8.54 -8.19 -102.84
C PRO A 74 -8.85 -8.70 -101.41
N GLU A 75 -9.78 -9.65 -101.38
CA GLU A 75 -10.40 -10.38 -100.26
C GLU A 75 -9.45 -10.88 -99.15
N ASN A 76 -9.88 -10.68 -97.90
CA ASN A 76 -9.30 -11.23 -96.67
C ASN A 76 -10.35 -12.15 -96.01
N PRO A 77 -9.98 -13.29 -95.41
CA PRO A 77 -10.89 -14.36 -95.05
C PRO A 77 -11.85 -13.89 -93.96
N GLU A 78 -13.06 -14.46 -93.98
CA GLU A 78 -14.14 -14.29 -93.02
C GLU A 78 -13.61 -13.98 -91.61
N SER A 79 -13.50 -12.69 -91.31
CA SER A 79 -13.11 -12.18 -90.00
C SER A 79 -14.29 -12.43 -89.09
N THR A 80 -14.32 -13.57 -88.41
CA THR A 80 -15.26 -13.78 -87.31
C THR A 80 -14.98 -12.71 -86.27
N GLU A 81 -15.84 -11.70 -86.19
CA GLU A 81 -15.70 -10.63 -85.22
C GLU A 81 -15.57 -11.24 -83.81
N PRO A 82 -14.63 -10.76 -82.98
CA PRO A 82 -14.50 -11.28 -81.62
C PRO A 82 -15.82 -11.10 -80.87
N VAL A 83 -16.40 -12.21 -80.40
CA VAL A 83 -17.62 -12.20 -79.58
C VAL A 83 -17.28 -11.64 -78.20
N TYR A 84 -18.07 -10.68 -77.74
CA TYR A 84 -17.97 -10.10 -76.40
C TYR A 84 -19.26 -10.32 -75.63
N TYR A 85 -19.13 -10.48 -74.32
CA TYR A 85 -20.23 -10.57 -73.37
C TYR A 85 -20.13 -9.49 -72.30
N THR A 86 -21.28 -9.09 -71.77
CA THR A 86 -21.39 -8.06 -70.73
C THR A 86 -21.60 -8.69 -69.37
N VAL A 87 -20.77 -8.32 -68.40
CA VAL A 87 -20.97 -8.65 -66.99
C VAL A 87 -21.55 -7.44 -66.27
N THR A 88 -22.79 -7.58 -65.79
CA THR A 88 -23.51 -6.51 -65.08
C THR A 88 -23.53 -6.79 -63.58
N PHE A 89 -23.18 -5.80 -62.76
CA PHE A 89 -23.16 -5.91 -61.31
C PHE A 89 -24.41 -5.30 -60.67
N VAL A 90 -25.20 -6.13 -59.98
CA VAL A 90 -26.36 -5.72 -59.19
C VAL A 90 -25.92 -5.64 -57.73
N SER A 91 -25.36 -4.49 -57.34
CA SER A 91 -24.76 -4.31 -56.00
C SER A 91 -25.75 -3.89 -54.91
N ASN A 92 -26.85 -3.23 -55.26
CA ASN A 92 -27.83 -2.65 -54.31
C ASN A 92 -27.17 -1.73 -53.26
N CYS A 93 -26.15 -0.98 -53.67
CA CYS A 93 -25.51 0.09 -52.88
C CYS A 93 -25.50 1.41 -53.68
N SER A 94 -25.25 2.52 -53.00
CA SER A 94 -25.26 3.86 -53.60
C SER A 94 -24.19 4.06 -54.68
N SER A 95 -23.06 3.33 -54.60
CA SER A 95 -22.04 3.26 -55.65
C SER A 95 -22.10 1.93 -56.42
N VAL A 96 -22.92 1.87 -57.47
CA VAL A 96 -23.05 0.67 -58.29
C VAL A 96 -21.81 0.50 -59.18
N PRO A 97 -21.12 -0.66 -59.17
CA PRO A 97 -20.00 -0.91 -60.07
C PRO A 97 -20.40 -0.83 -61.55
N LEU A 98 -19.51 -0.28 -62.38
CA LEU A 98 -19.72 -0.23 -63.82
C LEU A 98 -19.73 -1.64 -64.45
N PRO A 99 -20.59 -1.90 -65.45
CA PRO A 99 -20.55 -3.13 -66.22
C PRO A 99 -19.21 -3.33 -66.94
N GLN A 100 -18.82 -4.58 -67.16
CA GLN A 100 -17.59 -4.94 -67.86
C GLN A 100 -17.91 -5.64 -69.19
N LYS A 101 -17.18 -5.31 -70.25
CA LYS A 101 -17.27 -5.98 -71.56
C LYS A 101 -16.06 -6.89 -71.74
N ILE A 102 -16.30 -8.20 -71.81
CA ILE A 102 -15.28 -9.25 -71.76
C ILE A 102 -15.33 -10.05 -73.06
N LYS A 103 -14.17 -10.30 -73.70
CA LYS A 103 -14.09 -11.20 -74.87
C LYS A 103 -14.49 -12.62 -74.43
N SER A 104 -15.25 -13.34 -75.26
CA SER A 104 -15.68 -14.72 -74.99
C SER A 104 -14.51 -15.60 -74.51
N GLY A 105 -14.70 -16.31 -73.40
CA GLY A 105 -13.68 -17.13 -72.73
C GLY A 105 -12.75 -16.36 -71.78
N GLY A 106 -12.79 -15.03 -71.77
CA GLY A 106 -12.07 -14.18 -70.81
C GLY A 106 -12.67 -14.19 -69.41
N LYS A 107 -11.98 -13.58 -68.44
CA LYS A 107 -12.41 -13.49 -67.04
C LYS A 107 -12.87 -12.07 -66.68
N ALA A 108 -13.88 -11.96 -65.83
CA ALA A 108 -14.28 -10.67 -65.26
C ALA A 108 -13.29 -10.23 -64.17
N SER A 109 -13.18 -8.92 -63.97
CA SER A 109 -12.40 -8.34 -62.87
C SER A 109 -13.29 -8.07 -61.66
N LYS A 110 -12.80 -8.37 -60.45
CA LYS A 110 -13.54 -8.08 -59.21
C LYS A 110 -13.69 -6.56 -59.04
N PRO A 111 -14.92 -6.04 -58.87
CA PRO A 111 -15.12 -4.62 -58.59
C PRO A 111 -14.45 -4.17 -57.28
N SER A 112 -14.06 -2.90 -57.20
CA SER A 112 -13.52 -2.25 -56.01
C SER A 112 -14.28 -0.95 -55.70
N GLY A 113 -14.12 -0.39 -54.49
CA GLY A 113 -14.69 0.91 -54.14
C GLY A 113 -16.20 0.95 -53.89
N PHE A 114 -16.85 -0.21 -53.73
CA PHE A 114 -18.27 -0.30 -53.39
C PHE A 114 -18.45 -0.76 -51.94
N SER A 115 -19.41 -0.18 -51.23
CA SER A 115 -19.73 -0.53 -49.85
C SER A 115 -21.20 -0.26 -49.56
N LYS A 116 -21.75 -0.97 -48.57
CA LYS A 116 -23.14 -0.78 -48.12
C LYS A 116 -23.12 -0.53 -46.62
N TYR A 117 -23.52 0.68 -46.22
CA TYR A 117 -23.51 1.09 -44.82
C TYR A 117 -24.30 0.10 -43.94
N GLY A 118 -23.67 -0.39 -42.87
CA GLY A 118 -24.26 -1.37 -41.94
C GLY A 118 -24.29 -2.81 -42.45
N TYR A 119 -23.56 -3.13 -43.52
CA TYR A 119 -23.45 -4.50 -44.05
C TYR A 119 -22.00 -4.84 -44.42
N VAL A 120 -21.68 -6.13 -44.38
CA VAL A 120 -20.44 -6.69 -44.95
C VAL A 120 -20.74 -7.45 -46.23
N PHE A 121 -19.84 -7.32 -47.21
CA PHE A 121 -19.97 -7.98 -48.51
C PHE A 121 -19.66 -9.48 -48.39
N ALA A 122 -20.64 -10.32 -48.72
CA ALA A 122 -20.54 -11.78 -48.58
C ALA A 122 -20.20 -12.51 -49.89
N GLY A 123 -20.20 -11.82 -51.04
CA GLY A 123 -19.82 -12.39 -52.33
C GLY A 123 -20.76 -12.03 -53.47
N TRP A 124 -20.36 -12.43 -54.70
CA TRP A 124 -21.16 -12.30 -55.92
C TRP A 124 -21.82 -13.63 -56.26
N TYR A 125 -23.05 -13.57 -56.78
CA TYR A 125 -23.88 -14.73 -57.10
C TYR A 125 -24.50 -14.56 -58.49
N THR A 126 -24.74 -15.65 -59.21
CA THR A 126 -25.34 -15.61 -60.56
C THR A 126 -26.86 -15.51 -60.54
N ASP A 127 -27.48 -15.60 -59.36
CA ASP A 127 -28.92 -15.53 -59.16
C ASP A 127 -29.29 -14.58 -58.01
N SER A 128 -30.48 -13.98 -58.08
CA SER A 128 -30.98 -13.05 -57.07
C SER A 128 -31.36 -13.71 -55.74
N ASN A 129 -31.47 -15.04 -55.70
CA ASN A 129 -31.72 -15.80 -54.47
C ASN A 129 -30.43 -16.21 -53.74
N PHE A 130 -29.25 -15.82 -54.28
CA PHE A 130 -27.94 -16.10 -53.72
C PHE A 130 -27.65 -17.59 -53.51
N THR A 131 -28.06 -18.43 -54.45
CA THR A 131 -27.89 -19.89 -54.39
C THR A 131 -26.64 -20.38 -55.10
N ALA A 132 -26.18 -19.68 -56.15
CA ALA A 132 -25.00 -20.02 -56.93
C ALA A 132 -23.93 -18.94 -56.81
N SER A 133 -22.88 -19.20 -56.02
CA SER A 133 -21.75 -18.26 -55.86
C SER A 133 -20.91 -18.20 -57.13
N PHE A 134 -20.48 -16.99 -57.50
CA PHE A 134 -19.65 -16.73 -58.67
C PHE A 134 -18.17 -16.60 -58.29
N SER A 135 -17.31 -17.28 -59.04
CA SER A 135 -15.85 -17.12 -58.99
C SER A 135 -15.36 -16.27 -60.16
N PHE A 136 -14.52 -15.26 -59.89
CA PHE A 136 -13.92 -14.41 -60.93
C PHE A 136 -12.85 -15.13 -61.76
N ASP A 137 -12.49 -16.35 -61.37
CA ASP A 137 -11.65 -17.22 -62.19
C ASP A 137 -12.40 -17.99 -63.27
N SER A 138 -13.73 -17.93 -63.28
CA SER A 138 -14.56 -18.60 -64.28
C SER A 138 -14.57 -17.82 -65.61
N PRO A 139 -14.47 -18.50 -66.77
CA PRO A 139 -14.59 -17.86 -68.07
C PRO A 139 -16.01 -17.35 -68.32
N ILE A 140 -16.13 -16.20 -68.96
CA ILE A 140 -17.42 -15.61 -69.37
C ILE A 140 -17.77 -16.11 -70.78
N LEU A 141 -18.89 -16.83 -70.89
CA LEU A 141 -19.37 -17.45 -72.13
C LEU A 141 -20.74 -16.92 -72.58
N ASN A 142 -21.34 -16.01 -71.81
CA ASN A 142 -22.61 -15.34 -72.11
C ASN A 142 -22.74 -14.08 -71.24
N ASP A 143 -23.69 -13.22 -71.57
CA ASP A 143 -24.04 -12.06 -70.74
C ASP A 143 -24.43 -12.51 -69.33
N THR A 144 -23.71 -12.03 -68.33
CA THR A 144 -23.80 -12.52 -66.95
C THR A 144 -24.24 -11.39 -66.02
N LYS A 145 -25.27 -11.64 -65.20
CA LYS A 145 -25.64 -10.75 -64.09
C LYS A 145 -25.10 -11.31 -62.79
N LEU A 146 -24.37 -10.48 -62.04
CA LEU A 146 -23.80 -10.82 -60.75
C LEU A 146 -24.50 -10.02 -59.65
N TYR A 147 -25.07 -10.70 -58.68
CA TYR A 147 -25.82 -10.13 -57.56
C TYR A 147 -24.94 -10.12 -56.29
N ALA A 148 -24.79 -8.96 -55.67
CA ALA A 148 -24.04 -8.82 -54.43
C ALA A 148 -24.86 -9.31 -53.24
N LYS A 149 -24.33 -10.28 -52.48
CA LYS A 149 -24.89 -10.68 -51.19
C LYS A 149 -24.27 -9.83 -50.08
N TRP A 150 -25.11 -9.37 -49.16
CA TRP A 150 -24.71 -8.52 -48.04
C TRP A 150 -25.22 -9.11 -46.73
N ASN A 151 -24.34 -9.31 -45.76
CA ASN A 151 -24.72 -9.71 -44.40
C ASN A 151 -24.87 -8.46 -43.55
N LYS A 152 -26.01 -8.31 -42.87
CA LYS A 152 -26.25 -7.17 -41.98
C LYS A 152 -25.28 -7.23 -40.79
N LEU A 153 -24.70 -6.09 -40.42
CA LEU A 153 -23.90 -5.93 -39.21
C LEU A 153 -24.77 -5.38 -38.08
N HIS A 154 -24.49 -5.83 -36.87
CA HIS A 154 -25.07 -5.31 -35.63
C HIS A 154 -23.94 -4.87 -34.69
N THR A 155 -24.22 -3.87 -33.88
CA THR A 155 -23.25 -3.32 -32.92
C THR A 155 -23.47 -3.92 -31.54
N VAL A 156 -22.40 -4.43 -30.93
CA VAL A 156 -22.38 -4.83 -29.52
C VAL A 156 -21.63 -3.77 -28.73
N THR A 157 -22.35 -3.06 -27.86
CA THR A 157 -21.83 -1.96 -27.06
C THR A 157 -21.62 -2.42 -25.62
N PHE A 158 -20.40 -2.23 -25.12
CA PHE A 158 -20.00 -2.59 -23.76
C PHE A 158 -20.17 -1.39 -22.83
N VAL A 159 -21.20 -1.43 -21.99
CA VAL A 159 -21.48 -0.40 -20.98
C VAL A 159 -20.71 -0.77 -19.71
N THR A 160 -19.59 -0.10 -19.46
CA THR A 160 -18.63 -0.49 -18.40
C THR A 160 -19.05 -0.05 -16.99
N ASN A 161 -20.11 0.74 -16.86
CA ASN A 161 -20.67 1.19 -15.56
C ASN A 161 -19.59 1.73 -14.59
N GLY A 162 -18.71 2.60 -15.08
CA GLY A 162 -17.65 3.24 -14.28
C GLY A 162 -16.26 2.61 -14.43
N GLY A 163 -16.14 1.43 -15.04
CA GLY A 163 -14.84 0.85 -15.38
C GLY A 163 -14.20 1.44 -16.64
N THR A 164 -12.95 1.05 -16.89
CA THR A 164 -12.18 1.43 -18.09
C THR A 164 -12.95 1.14 -19.38
N ALA A 165 -12.86 2.06 -20.35
CA ALA A 165 -13.60 1.96 -21.61
C ALA A 165 -13.26 0.67 -22.39
N VAL A 166 -14.30 0.03 -22.93
CA VAL A 166 -14.19 -1.16 -23.80
C VAL A 166 -14.78 -0.81 -25.15
N ALA A 167 -14.01 -1.04 -26.22
CA ALA A 167 -14.44 -0.73 -27.58
C ALA A 167 -15.63 -1.60 -28.00
N SER A 168 -16.63 -1.00 -28.65
CA SER A 168 -17.76 -1.71 -29.25
C SER A 168 -17.29 -2.63 -30.38
N GLN A 169 -18.05 -3.72 -30.60
CA GLN A 169 -17.80 -4.66 -31.70
C GLN A 169 -18.89 -4.55 -32.76
N THR A 170 -18.52 -4.80 -34.01
CA THR A 170 -19.46 -5.00 -35.11
C THR A 170 -19.49 -6.49 -35.49
N VAL A 171 -20.68 -7.09 -35.47
CA VAL A 171 -20.87 -8.53 -35.60
C VAL A 171 -21.86 -8.80 -36.73
N GLU A 172 -21.54 -9.72 -37.63
CA GLU A 172 -22.49 -10.18 -38.66
C GLU A 172 -23.72 -10.83 -38.05
N ASN A 173 -24.88 -10.60 -38.66
CA ASN A 173 -26.15 -11.17 -38.22
C ASN A 173 -26.08 -12.71 -38.09
N GLY A 174 -26.34 -13.20 -36.89
CA GLY A 174 -26.30 -14.62 -36.54
C GLY A 174 -24.91 -15.12 -36.09
N LYS A 175 -23.87 -14.28 -36.11
CA LYS A 175 -22.56 -14.57 -35.51
C LYS A 175 -22.51 -14.12 -34.05
N THR A 176 -21.47 -14.55 -33.34
CA THR A 176 -21.28 -14.27 -31.91
C THR A 176 -20.33 -13.09 -31.69
N ALA A 177 -20.51 -12.38 -30.58
CA ALA A 177 -19.54 -11.39 -30.12
C ALA A 177 -18.33 -12.07 -29.47
N THR A 178 -17.17 -11.42 -29.49
CA THR A 178 -15.98 -11.89 -28.76
C THR A 178 -16.00 -11.33 -27.34
N LYS A 179 -15.70 -12.15 -26.33
CA LYS A 179 -15.58 -11.66 -24.95
C LYS A 179 -14.37 -10.72 -24.85
N PRO A 180 -14.54 -9.45 -24.42
CA PRO A 180 -13.42 -8.53 -24.27
C PRO A 180 -12.58 -8.88 -23.03
N GLU A 181 -11.41 -8.28 -22.92
CA GLU A 181 -10.67 -8.25 -21.66
C GLU A 181 -11.51 -7.61 -20.56
N SER A 182 -11.32 -8.08 -19.32
CA SER A 182 -12.09 -7.58 -18.19
C SER A 182 -11.70 -6.11 -17.96
N PRO A 183 -12.67 -5.17 -17.91
CA PRO A 183 -12.37 -3.80 -17.54
C PRO A 183 -11.89 -3.74 -16.08
N THR A 184 -11.24 -2.65 -15.71
CA THR A 184 -10.86 -2.38 -14.31
C THR A 184 -11.61 -1.17 -13.75
N ASN A 185 -11.84 -1.15 -12.44
CA ASN A 185 -12.55 -0.06 -11.76
C ASN A 185 -12.07 0.09 -10.30
N GLY A 186 -10.88 0.64 -10.07
CA GLY A 186 -10.40 1.01 -8.72
C GLY A 186 -10.67 -0.05 -7.64
N SER A 187 -11.40 0.35 -6.60
CA SER A 187 -11.82 -0.49 -5.47
C SER A 187 -13.01 -1.43 -5.77
N PHE A 188 -13.23 -1.83 -7.02
CA PHE A 188 -14.31 -2.72 -7.41
C PHE A 188 -13.79 -3.97 -8.15
N GLU A 189 -14.38 -5.12 -7.84
CA GLU A 189 -14.17 -6.37 -8.54
C GLU A 189 -15.14 -6.51 -9.73
N PHE A 190 -14.63 -6.93 -10.88
CA PHE A 190 -15.45 -7.20 -12.06
C PHE A 190 -16.13 -8.57 -11.96
N LEU A 191 -17.46 -8.60 -11.84
CA LEU A 191 -18.23 -9.84 -11.70
C LEU A 191 -18.66 -10.46 -13.04
N GLY A 192 -18.63 -9.68 -14.13
CA GLY A 192 -18.99 -10.17 -15.46
C GLY A 192 -19.84 -9.20 -16.27
N TRP A 193 -20.25 -9.68 -17.45
CA TRP A 193 -21.12 -8.96 -18.38
C TRP A 193 -22.55 -9.49 -18.29
N TYR A 194 -23.52 -8.58 -18.29
CA TYR A 194 -24.94 -8.87 -18.16
C TYR A 194 -25.72 -8.33 -19.35
N ALA A 195 -26.80 -9.01 -19.73
CA ALA A 195 -27.64 -8.65 -20.88
C ALA A 195 -28.60 -7.50 -20.59
N ASP A 196 -28.79 -7.17 -19.31
CA ASP A 196 -29.70 -6.13 -18.82
C ASP A 196 -29.00 -5.21 -17.81
N SER A 197 -29.53 -3.99 -17.66
CA SER A 197 -28.98 -2.96 -16.76
C SER A 197 -29.22 -3.26 -15.28
N GLU A 198 -30.15 -4.17 -14.98
CA GLU A 198 -30.53 -4.59 -13.64
C GLU A 198 -29.63 -5.74 -13.13
N PHE A 199 -28.73 -6.24 -13.97
CA PHE A 199 -27.80 -7.34 -13.70
C PHE A 199 -28.48 -8.65 -13.31
N ALA A 200 -29.65 -8.93 -13.88
CA ALA A 200 -30.44 -10.14 -13.63
C ALA A 200 -29.97 -11.34 -14.48
N THR A 201 -29.52 -11.08 -15.72
CA THR A 201 -29.17 -12.12 -16.70
C THR A 201 -27.72 -11.96 -17.15
N GLU A 202 -26.87 -12.96 -16.90
CA GLU A 202 -25.51 -12.98 -17.45
C GLU A 202 -25.53 -13.05 -18.98
N PHE A 203 -24.65 -12.29 -19.62
CA PHE A 203 -24.53 -12.29 -21.07
C PHE A 203 -23.68 -13.48 -21.54
N ASP A 204 -24.30 -14.35 -22.34
CA ASP A 204 -23.63 -15.47 -22.98
C ASP A 204 -23.01 -15.04 -24.32
N PHE A 205 -21.68 -15.00 -24.38
CA PHE A 205 -20.93 -14.67 -25.60
C PHE A 205 -21.05 -15.75 -26.70
N ALA A 206 -21.58 -16.94 -26.41
CA ALA A 206 -21.90 -17.94 -27.42
C ALA A 206 -23.25 -17.69 -28.12
N SER A 207 -24.06 -16.75 -27.62
CA SER A 207 -25.37 -16.44 -28.20
C SER A 207 -25.25 -15.61 -29.49
N PRO A 208 -26.00 -15.95 -30.55
CA PRO A 208 -25.92 -15.24 -31.83
C PRO A 208 -26.52 -13.83 -31.75
N ILE A 209 -25.83 -12.86 -32.34
CA ILE A 209 -26.25 -11.46 -32.41
C ILE A 209 -27.16 -11.24 -33.61
N SER A 210 -28.41 -10.83 -33.35
CA SER A 210 -29.44 -10.58 -34.38
C SER A 210 -29.97 -9.14 -34.39
N LYS A 211 -29.50 -8.30 -33.46
CA LYS A 211 -29.80 -6.88 -33.34
C LYS A 211 -28.68 -6.16 -32.59
N ASP A 212 -28.64 -4.84 -32.67
CA ASP A 212 -27.77 -4.04 -31.81
C ASP A 212 -28.02 -4.40 -30.34
N THR A 213 -26.95 -4.70 -29.62
CA THR A 213 -26.99 -5.29 -28.29
C THR A 213 -26.13 -4.46 -27.34
N LYS A 214 -26.66 -4.14 -26.17
CA LYS A 214 -25.87 -3.56 -25.07
C LYS A 214 -25.59 -4.65 -24.05
N VAL A 215 -24.38 -4.68 -23.53
CA VAL A 215 -23.98 -5.57 -22.44
C VAL A 215 -23.36 -4.74 -21.33
N TYR A 216 -23.68 -5.06 -20.09
CA TYR A 216 -23.47 -4.21 -18.93
C TYR A 216 -22.48 -4.87 -17.97
N ALA A 217 -21.40 -4.18 -17.61
CA ALA A 217 -20.46 -4.65 -16.61
C ALA A 217 -21.08 -4.58 -15.22
N LYS A 218 -21.03 -5.68 -14.47
CA LYS A 218 -21.41 -5.72 -13.06
C LYS A 218 -20.16 -5.69 -12.20
N TRP A 219 -20.25 -4.94 -11.11
CA TRP A 219 -19.15 -4.71 -10.19
C TRP A 219 -19.55 -5.10 -8.76
N HIS A 220 -18.58 -5.52 -7.97
CA HIS A 220 -18.69 -5.67 -6.53
C HIS A 220 -17.76 -4.67 -5.84
N GLU A 221 -18.27 -3.87 -4.89
CA GLU A 221 -17.44 -2.89 -4.15
C GLU A 221 -16.56 -3.60 -3.12
N LEU A 222 -15.26 -3.34 -3.13
CA LEU A 222 -14.28 -3.93 -2.21
C LEU A 222 -13.85 -2.94 -1.14
N TYR A 223 -13.58 -3.45 0.06
CA TYR A 223 -13.00 -2.70 1.17
C TYR A 223 -11.74 -3.35 1.70
N LEU A 224 -10.80 -2.51 2.14
CA LEU A 224 -9.56 -2.91 2.77
C LEU A 224 -9.75 -3.06 4.27
N VAL A 225 -9.36 -4.22 4.81
CA VAL A 225 -9.33 -4.47 6.26
C VAL A 225 -7.88 -4.64 6.70
N LYS A 226 -7.44 -3.80 7.64
CA LYS A 226 -6.10 -3.86 8.22
C LYS A 226 -6.14 -4.37 9.63
N PHE A 227 -5.18 -5.21 9.98
CA PHE A 227 -5.01 -5.75 11.33
C PHE A 227 -3.78 -5.13 11.99
N ILE A 228 -4.02 -4.25 12.96
CA ILE A 228 -2.99 -3.48 13.66
C ILE A 228 -2.65 -4.19 14.97
N THR A 229 -1.47 -4.80 15.04
CA THR A 229 -1.05 -5.72 16.12
C THR A 229 -0.05 -5.14 17.12
N ASN A 230 0.33 -3.86 16.98
CA ASN A 230 1.40 -3.18 17.71
C ASN A 230 2.82 -3.72 17.38
N ASN A 231 3.17 -3.74 16.08
CA ASN A 231 4.51 -3.88 15.49
C ASN A 231 5.28 -5.20 15.59
N ASP A 232 4.85 -6.17 16.40
CA ASP A 232 5.57 -7.46 16.50
C ASP A 232 5.03 -8.57 15.58
N ILE A 233 3.81 -8.43 15.04
CA ILE A 233 3.14 -9.49 14.29
C ILE A 233 2.50 -8.93 13.02
N VAL A 234 3.12 -9.16 11.86
CA VAL A 234 2.52 -8.77 10.59
C VAL A 234 1.36 -9.72 10.29
N VAL A 235 0.17 -9.17 10.10
CA VAL A 235 -1.00 -9.87 9.58
C VAL A 235 -1.28 -9.29 8.21
N GLU A 236 -1.49 -10.15 7.21
CA GLU A 236 -1.80 -9.71 5.86
C GLU A 236 -3.12 -8.91 5.85
N ASP A 237 -3.11 -7.79 5.14
CA ASP A 237 -4.31 -7.00 4.88
C ASP A 237 -5.30 -7.84 4.06
N LEU A 238 -6.59 -7.72 4.37
CA LEU A 238 -7.65 -8.38 3.61
C LEU A 238 -8.34 -7.39 2.69
N ILE A 239 -8.64 -7.82 1.46
CA ILE A 239 -9.53 -7.11 0.55
C ILE A 239 -10.81 -7.94 0.47
N VAL A 240 -11.94 -7.34 0.84
CA VAL A 240 -13.21 -8.06 0.99
C VAL A 240 -14.37 -7.34 0.32
N GLU A 241 -15.31 -8.14 -0.17
CA GLU A 241 -16.60 -7.70 -0.69
C GLU A 241 -17.41 -6.91 0.36
N LYS A 242 -18.04 -5.81 -0.06
CA LYS A 242 -18.99 -5.06 0.77
C LYS A 242 -20.11 -5.95 1.28
N GLY A 243 -20.34 -5.88 2.59
CA GLY A 243 -21.34 -6.69 3.29
C GLY A 243 -20.84 -8.09 3.67
N SER A 244 -19.62 -8.47 3.29
CA SER A 244 -19.03 -9.72 3.77
C SER A 244 -18.61 -9.63 5.23
N THR A 245 -18.63 -10.78 5.91
CA THR A 245 -18.02 -10.94 7.22
C THR A 245 -16.60 -11.48 7.06
N ILE A 246 -15.73 -11.18 8.03
CA ILE A 246 -14.35 -11.62 8.02
C ILE A 246 -14.11 -12.62 9.14
N GLN A 247 -13.13 -13.51 8.95
CA GLN A 247 -12.72 -14.43 10.01
C GLN A 247 -11.61 -13.79 10.84
N LYS A 248 -11.59 -14.15 12.13
CA LYS A 248 -10.48 -13.77 13.00
C LYS A 248 -9.17 -14.32 12.42
N PRO A 249 -8.08 -13.52 12.39
CA PRO A 249 -6.77 -14.03 12.00
C PRO A 249 -6.38 -15.26 12.81
N SER A 250 -5.66 -16.19 12.17
CA SER A 250 -5.13 -17.39 12.83
C SER A 250 -4.32 -17.03 14.08
N THR A 251 -4.20 -17.96 15.04
CA THR A 251 -3.70 -17.68 16.40
C THR A 251 -2.42 -16.85 16.41
N LEU A 252 -2.57 -15.56 16.66
CA LEU A 252 -1.45 -14.66 16.90
C LEU A 252 -0.84 -15.00 18.25
N LYS A 253 0.48 -15.14 18.28
CA LYS A 253 1.24 -15.35 19.51
C LYS A 253 2.18 -14.19 19.70
N ARG A 254 1.94 -13.43 20.77
CA ARG A 254 2.87 -12.42 21.27
C ARG A 254 3.44 -12.96 22.58
N THR A 255 4.76 -13.06 22.66
CA THR A 255 5.46 -13.61 23.84
C THR A 255 5.01 -12.88 25.10
N HIS A 256 4.61 -13.60 26.15
CA HIS A 256 4.08 -13.04 27.41
C HIS A 256 2.74 -12.28 27.32
N TYR A 257 2.06 -12.27 26.17
CA TYR A 257 0.79 -11.58 25.99
C TYR A 257 -0.33 -12.53 25.57
N LYS A 258 -1.53 -12.31 26.13
CA LYS A 258 -2.76 -12.91 25.68
C LYS A 258 -3.50 -11.91 24.79
N LEU A 259 -3.91 -12.32 23.59
CA LEU A 259 -4.80 -11.52 22.76
C LEU A 259 -6.20 -11.53 23.39
N ASP A 260 -6.65 -10.39 23.89
CA ASP A 260 -7.99 -10.25 24.45
C ASP A 260 -9.06 -10.16 23.38
N GLY A 261 -8.74 -9.48 22.27
CA GLY A 261 -9.68 -9.26 21.19
C GLY A 261 -9.20 -8.26 20.15
N TRP A 262 -10.11 -7.92 19.25
CA TRP A 262 -9.94 -6.91 18.21
C TRP A 262 -10.94 -5.78 18.43
N PHE A 263 -10.55 -4.56 18.10
CA PHE A 263 -11.30 -3.35 18.37
C PHE A 263 -11.35 -2.46 17.14
N SER A 264 -12.45 -1.73 16.95
CA SER A 264 -12.65 -0.86 15.77
C SER A 264 -12.04 0.55 15.92
N ASP A 265 -11.50 0.86 17.09
CA ASP A 265 -10.87 2.14 17.45
C ASP A 265 -9.46 1.93 18.01
N ALA A 266 -8.59 2.93 17.82
CA ALA A 266 -7.19 2.86 18.20
C ALA A 266 -6.99 2.80 19.73
N GLU A 267 -7.95 3.34 20.48
CA GLU A 267 -8.01 3.36 21.94
C GLU A 267 -8.47 2.01 22.52
N ARG A 268 -8.95 1.09 21.67
CA ARG A 268 -9.37 -0.27 22.03
C ARG A 268 -10.51 -0.29 23.05
N THR A 269 -11.50 0.55 22.80
CA THR A 269 -12.69 0.74 23.64
C THR A 269 -13.94 0.03 23.07
N THR A 270 -14.04 -0.07 21.75
CA THR A 270 -15.16 -0.68 21.02
C THR A 270 -14.73 -2.03 20.44
N ALA A 271 -15.13 -3.12 21.11
CA ALA A 271 -14.82 -4.47 20.65
C ALA A 271 -15.47 -4.74 19.28
N PHE A 272 -14.69 -5.32 18.36
CA PHE A 272 -15.16 -5.68 17.03
C PHE A 272 -15.75 -7.09 17.04
N ASP A 273 -16.99 -7.20 16.56
CA ASP A 273 -17.66 -8.48 16.33
C ASP A 273 -17.42 -8.95 14.88
N PHE A 274 -16.76 -10.10 14.72
CA PHE A 274 -16.44 -10.70 13.42
C PHE A 274 -17.67 -11.16 12.62
N SER A 275 -18.85 -11.18 13.23
CA SER A 275 -20.12 -11.35 12.52
C SER A 275 -20.64 -10.05 11.88
N THR A 276 -19.99 -8.91 12.12
CA THR A 276 -20.35 -7.60 11.56
C THR A 276 -19.96 -7.53 10.07
N PRO A 277 -20.92 -7.25 9.16
CA PRO A 277 -20.63 -7.00 7.75
C PRO A 277 -19.72 -5.78 7.53
N ILE A 278 -18.69 -5.91 6.70
CA ILE A 278 -17.79 -4.81 6.35
C ILE A 278 -18.47 -3.85 5.36
N GLN A 279 -18.61 -2.58 5.75
CA GLN A 279 -19.30 -1.55 4.94
C GLN A 279 -18.39 -0.40 4.49
N LYS A 280 -17.11 -0.44 4.89
CA LYS A 280 -16.07 0.53 4.52
C LYS A 280 -14.69 -0.04 4.87
N ASP A 281 -13.64 0.63 4.40
CA ASP A 281 -12.27 0.37 4.88
C ASP A 281 -12.23 0.39 6.41
N THR A 282 -11.64 -0.66 6.99
CA THR A 282 -11.73 -0.93 8.43
C THR A 282 -10.35 -1.26 8.99
N ASN A 283 -9.93 -0.51 10.01
CA ASN A 283 -8.76 -0.84 10.81
C ASN A 283 -9.22 -1.57 12.07
N LEU A 284 -8.64 -2.74 12.35
CA LEU A 284 -8.89 -3.53 13.54
C LEU A 284 -7.64 -3.55 14.41
N TYR A 285 -7.77 -3.09 15.65
CA TYR A 285 -6.68 -2.95 16.60
C TYR A 285 -6.69 -4.11 17.58
N ALA A 286 -5.59 -4.83 17.67
CA ALA A 286 -5.41 -5.89 18.65
C ALA A 286 -5.29 -5.29 20.06
N LYS A 287 -6.00 -5.89 21.02
CA LYS A 287 -5.81 -5.62 22.44
C LYS A 287 -5.14 -6.81 23.10
N TRP A 288 -4.04 -6.53 23.78
CA TRP A 288 -3.23 -7.52 24.46
C TRP A 288 -3.27 -7.26 25.96
N THR A 289 -3.47 -8.32 26.74
CA THR A 289 -3.23 -8.29 28.19
C THR A 289 -1.94 -9.05 28.47
N LEU A 290 -1.06 -8.42 29.25
CA LEU A 290 0.14 -9.06 29.77
C LEU A 290 -0.26 -10.31 30.57
N SER A 291 0.23 -11.47 30.13
CA SER A 291 0.16 -12.69 30.92
C SER A 291 1.12 -12.50 32.08
N THR A 292 0.61 -12.41 33.31
CA THR A 292 1.34 -12.17 34.57
C THR A 292 2.36 -13.25 34.94
N THR A 293 2.70 -14.14 34.02
CA THR A 293 3.79 -15.09 34.19
C THR A 293 5.08 -14.39 33.79
N PHE A 294 5.80 -13.85 34.77
CA PHE A 294 7.14 -13.29 34.59
C PHE A 294 8.01 -14.23 33.75
N GLY A 295 8.32 -13.77 32.54
CA GLY A 295 9.09 -14.52 31.55
C GLY A 295 10.58 -14.26 31.67
N GLY A 296 11.31 -15.33 32.01
CA GLY A 296 12.75 -15.44 31.80
C GLY A 296 13.55 -15.54 33.10
N THR A 297 13.98 -16.76 33.43
CA THR A 297 15.21 -17.00 34.17
C THR A 297 16.39 -16.76 33.21
N TYR A 298 17.24 -15.78 33.49
CA TYR A 298 18.44 -15.54 32.69
C TYR A 298 19.68 -15.94 33.47
N ARG A 299 20.38 -16.98 32.99
CA ARG A 299 21.70 -17.37 33.49
C ARG A 299 22.76 -16.47 32.88
N VAL A 300 23.42 -15.67 33.70
CA VAL A 300 24.59 -14.91 33.29
C VAL A 300 25.83 -15.71 33.66
N GLY A 301 26.24 -16.60 32.77
CA GLY A 301 27.50 -17.34 32.88
C GLY A 301 28.68 -16.48 32.41
N VAL A 302 29.02 -15.42 33.13
CA VAL A 302 30.30 -14.72 32.95
C VAL A 302 30.76 -14.11 34.27
N GLY A 303 31.57 -14.87 35.02
CA GLY A 303 32.56 -14.40 36.01
C GLY A 303 32.15 -13.39 37.09
N SER A 304 30.87 -13.07 37.30
CA SER A 304 30.41 -12.01 38.19
C SER A 304 29.29 -12.50 39.10
N ASN A 305 29.34 -12.09 40.37
CA ASN A 305 28.47 -12.52 41.47
C ASN A 305 27.01 -12.02 41.34
N ILE A 306 26.37 -12.13 40.17
CA ILE A 306 24.96 -11.75 39.97
C ILE A 306 24.09 -13.00 40.16
N ARG A 307 23.17 -12.96 41.12
CA ARG A 307 22.21 -14.05 41.38
C ARG A 307 21.11 -14.04 40.32
N ASP A 308 20.39 -15.16 40.16
CA ASP A 308 19.23 -15.21 39.27
C ASP A 308 18.12 -14.26 39.74
N PHE A 309 17.60 -13.45 38.80
CA PHE A 309 16.50 -12.51 39.03
C PHE A 309 15.57 -12.44 37.82
N PHE A 310 14.35 -11.99 38.06
CA PHE A 310 13.38 -11.59 37.05
C PHE A 310 13.48 -10.08 36.81
N MET A 311 13.29 -9.61 35.59
CA MET A 311 13.14 -8.19 35.24
C MET A 311 11.89 -7.98 34.39
N CYS A 312 11.14 -6.91 34.66
CA CYS A 312 10.06 -6.46 33.78
C CYS A 312 10.56 -6.22 32.35
N ASP A 313 9.75 -6.63 31.38
CA ASP A 313 9.95 -6.43 29.95
C ASP A 313 9.93 -4.96 29.54
N HIS A 314 9.13 -4.13 30.20
CA HIS A 314 9.05 -2.68 29.99
C HIS A 314 9.35 -1.87 31.26
N GLU A 315 9.46 -0.55 31.09
CA GLU A 315 9.41 0.44 32.16
C GLU A 315 8.06 0.38 32.87
N VAL A 316 8.00 0.58 34.19
CA VAL A 316 6.72 0.61 34.90
C VAL A 316 5.80 1.66 34.28
N THR A 317 4.58 1.26 33.91
CA THR A 317 3.67 2.19 33.22
C THR A 317 2.94 3.11 34.21
N GLN A 318 2.35 4.19 33.70
CA GLN A 318 1.52 5.10 34.49
C GLN A 318 0.35 4.35 35.14
N GLY A 319 -0.32 3.48 34.38
CA GLY A 319 -1.43 2.67 34.89
C GLY A 319 -0.99 1.60 35.90
N GLU A 320 0.21 1.04 35.75
CA GLU A 320 0.79 0.13 36.75
C GLU A 320 1.15 0.88 38.04
N TYR A 321 1.77 2.06 37.94
CA TYR A 321 2.15 2.89 39.08
C TYR A 321 0.93 3.31 39.92
N GLU A 322 -0.12 3.78 39.26
CA GLU A 322 -1.34 4.28 39.90
C GLU A 322 -2.14 3.20 40.67
N LYS A 323 -1.89 1.91 40.42
CA LYS A 323 -2.48 0.81 41.22
C LYS A 323 -2.02 0.82 42.67
N TYR A 324 -0.80 1.29 42.92
CA TYR A 324 -0.15 1.19 44.23
C TYR A 324 0.25 2.53 44.81
N CYS A 325 0.49 3.53 43.97
CA CYS A 325 1.09 4.80 44.37
C CYS A 325 0.31 6.00 43.84
N THR A 326 0.48 7.13 44.54
CA THR A 326 0.03 8.45 44.09
C THR A 326 1.23 9.32 43.74
N TYR A 327 1.05 10.27 42.83
CA TYR A 327 2.11 11.21 42.46
C TYR A 327 2.32 12.27 43.54
N LYS A 328 3.59 12.59 43.80
CA LYS A 328 3.99 13.67 44.70
C LYS A 328 4.48 14.85 43.87
N GLY A 329 3.66 15.91 43.79
CA GLY A 329 3.94 17.08 42.95
C GLY A 329 3.41 16.89 41.52
N ASN A 330 4.29 17.07 40.52
CA ASN A 330 3.91 16.90 39.13
C ASN A 330 3.51 15.45 38.82
N LYS A 331 2.61 15.30 37.85
CA LYS A 331 2.14 14.01 37.35
C LYS A 331 2.20 13.98 35.81
N PRO A 332 2.13 12.79 35.20
CA PRO A 332 2.04 12.67 33.77
C PRO A 332 0.90 13.49 33.15
N ASN A 333 1.17 14.01 31.95
CA ASN A 333 0.36 15.00 31.26
C ASN A 333 0.57 14.89 29.75
N ASP A 334 -0.36 15.47 28.99
CA ASP A 334 -0.40 15.29 27.54
C ASP A 334 0.83 15.88 26.82
N THR A 335 1.52 16.84 27.44
CA THR A 335 2.74 17.45 26.89
C THR A 335 3.87 16.44 26.73
N TYR A 336 4.06 15.53 27.70
CA TYR A 336 5.17 14.59 27.70
C TYR A 336 4.76 13.12 27.54
N GLY A 337 3.48 12.87 27.22
CA GLY A 337 2.92 11.54 27.01
C GLY A 337 2.13 11.06 28.23
N LYS A 338 0.84 10.77 28.03
CA LYS A 338 -0.05 10.34 29.10
C LYS A 338 -0.94 9.22 28.61
N GLY A 339 -1.09 8.20 29.44
CA GLY A 339 -1.95 7.05 29.18
C GLY A 339 -1.49 5.84 29.97
N GLU A 340 -2.37 4.85 30.14
CA GLU A 340 -2.12 3.69 30.99
C GLU A 340 -0.86 2.90 30.60
N ASN A 341 -0.50 2.92 29.31
CA ASN A 341 0.65 2.19 28.75
C ASN A 341 1.88 3.08 28.50
N TYR A 342 1.86 4.35 28.86
CA TYR A 342 3.07 5.19 28.82
C TYR A 342 3.94 4.88 30.05
N PRO A 343 5.27 5.04 29.97
CA PRO A 343 6.13 4.88 31.15
C PRO A 343 5.77 5.92 32.20
N VAL A 344 5.89 5.53 33.47
CA VAL A 344 5.76 6.47 34.58
C VAL A 344 6.95 7.43 34.58
N TYR A 345 6.66 8.71 34.77
CA TYR A 345 7.67 9.75 35.00
C TYR A 345 7.18 10.74 36.08
N TYR A 346 8.03 11.71 36.43
CA TYR A 346 7.87 12.54 37.63
C TYR A 346 7.85 11.72 38.93
N VAL A 347 8.62 10.62 38.95
CA VAL A 347 8.82 9.78 40.13
C VAL A 347 10.27 9.86 40.59
N SER A 348 10.46 10.02 41.89
CA SER A 348 11.78 10.04 42.50
C SER A 348 12.25 8.61 42.77
N TRP A 349 13.53 8.45 43.09
CA TRP A 349 14.08 7.16 43.47
C TRP A 349 13.34 6.56 44.69
N PHE A 350 12.97 7.40 45.66
CA PHE A 350 12.16 6.98 46.82
C PHE A 350 10.74 6.57 46.46
N ASP A 351 10.13 7.19 45.45
CA ASP A 351 8.80 6.80 44.99
C ASP A 351 8.84 5.45 44.27
N ALA A 352 9.90 5.19 43.50
CA ALA A 352 10.13 3.87 42.89
C ALA A 352 10.33 2.78 43.94
N LEU A 353 11.04 3.08 45.04
CA LEU A 353 11.19 2.15 46.16
C LEU A 353 9.84 1.87 46.85
N ALA A 354 9.04 2.92 47.04
CA ALA A 354 7.72 2.81 47.65
C ALA A 354 6.80 1.94 46.79
N TYR A 355 6.83 2.13 45.47
CA TYR A 355 6.13 1.28 44.51
C TYR A 355 6.55 -0.19 44.64
N CYS A 356 7.86 -0.46 44.64
CA CYS A 356 8.39 -1.81 44.78
C CYS A 356 7.88 -2.51 46.05
N ASN A 357 7.95 -1.83 47.19
CA ASN A 357 7.50 -2.40 48.46
C ASN A 357 5.98 -2.54 48.53
N LYS A 358 5.20 -1.53 48.11
CA LYS A 358 3.73 -1.62 48.10
C LYS A 358 3.24 -2.76 47.21
N ARG A 359 3.81 -2.88 46.01
CA ARG A 359 3.51 -4.00 45.09
C ARG A 359 3.91 -5.34 45.70
N SER A 360 5.07 -5.43 46.36
CA SER A 360 5.49 -6.65 47.05
C SER A 360 4.48 -7.07 48.11
N ILE A 361 4.05 -6.15 48.97
CA ILE A 361 3.07 -6.40 50.03
C ILE A 361 1.73 -6.85 49.42
N ALA A 362 1.24 -6.14 48.41
CA ALA A 362 -0.03 -6.44 47.75
C ALA A 362 -0.03 -7.83 47.08
N GLU A 363 1.11 -8.27 46.55
CA GLU A 363 1.28 -9.57 45.90
C GLU A 363 1.80 -10.68 46.85
N GLY A 364 1.90 -10.40 48.15
CA GLY A 364 2.30 -11.38 49.17
C GLY A 364 3.80 -11.70 49.23
N TYR A 365 4.66 -10.87 48.64
CA TYR A 365 6.11 -11.00 48.70
C TYR A 365 6.73 -10.20 49.86
N LYS A 366 7.82 -10.72 50.43
CA LYS A 366 8.65 -10.00 51.41
C LYS A 366 9.24 -8.73 50.76
N PRO A 367 8.98 -7.52 51.28
CA PRO A 367 9.52 -6.29 50.71
C PRO A 367 11.06 -6.24 50.78
N CYS A 368 11.68 -5.60 49.80
CA CYS A 368 13.14 -5.50 49.71
C CYS A 368 13.70 -4.29 50.48
N TYR A 369 12.94 -3.21 50.61
CA TYR A 369 13.46 -1.97 51.16
C TYR A 369 13.04 -1.73 52.61
N THR A 370 13.97 -1.27 53.42
CA THR A 370 13.70 -0.69 54.74
C THR A 370 14.15 0.76 54.71
N VAL A 371 13.26 1.67 55.07
CA VAL A 371 13.56 3.10 55.20
C VAL A 371 13.10 3.53 56.58
N SER A 372 13.96 4.24 57.31
CA SER A 372 13.67 4.68 58.68
C SER A 372 13.20 3.53 59.60
N GLY A 373 13.76 2.33 59.42
CA GLY A 373 13.48 1.15 60.26
C GLY A 373 12.20 0.37 59.93
N THR A 374 11.47 0.70 58.87
CA THR A 374 10.24 -0.03 58.47
C THR A 374 10.22 -0.38 56.98
N THR A 375 9.59 -1.50 56.64
CA THR A 375 9.35 -1.94 55.25
C THR A 375 8.06 -1.37 54.66
N ASP A 376 7.21 -0.74 55.48
CA ASP A 376 5.93 -0.17 55.10
C ASP A 376 6.09 1.26 54.56
N PRO A 377 5.87 1.50 53.26
CA PRO A 377 6.12 2.81 52.66
C PRO A 377 5.24 3.94 53.18
N ASP A 378 4.07 3.63 53.75
CA ASP A 378 3.19 4.67 54.33
C ASP A 378 3.73 5.21 55.67
N LYS A 379 4.74 4.53 56.24
CA LYS A 379 5.39 4.90 57.51
C LYS A 379 6.78 5.50 57.34
N TRP A 380 7.24 5.71 56.09
CA TRP A 380 8.58 6.26 55.84
C TRP A 380 8.73 7.75 56.17
N GLY A 381 7.62 8.46 56.41
CA GLY A 381 7.62 9.86 56.81
C GLY A 381 8.22 10.77 55.74
N ASN A 382 8.90 11.85 56.16
CA ASN A 382 9.56 12.76 55.24
C ASN A 382 10.88 12.18 54.72
N THR A 383 10.92 11.83 53.43
CA THR A 383 12.12 11.38 52.73
C THR A 383 13.02 12.55 52.31
N ASN A 384 13.30 13.48 53.22
CA ASN A 384 14.28 14.53 52.97
C ASN A 384 15.66 13.86 52.85
N TYR A 385 16.34 14.09 51.73
CA TYR A 385 17.56 13.39 51.34
C TYR A 385 18.64 13.37 52.44
N GLN A 386 18.79 14.47 53.18
CA GLN A 386 19.80 14.61 54.24
C GLN A 386 19.53 13.73 55.48
N SER A 387 18.28 13.34 55.74
CA SER A 387 17.91 12.55 56.92
C SER A 387 17.79 11.05 56.66
N VAL A 388 17.72 10.60 55.40
CA VAL A 388 17.44 9.19 55.06
C VAL A 388 18.53 8.50 54.24
N ARG A 389 19.52 9.24 53.71
CA ARG A 389 20.56 8.64 52.83
C ARG A 389 21.32 7.48 53.50
N ASP A 390 21.53 7.55 54.81
CA ASP A 390 22.28 6.54 55.57
C ASP A 390 21.38 5.46 56.20
N THR A 391 20.05 5.55 56.04
CA THR A 391 19.08 4.64 56.68
C THR A 391 18.32 3.75 55.71
N VAL A 392 18.50 3.94 54.40
CA VAL A 392 17.84 3.13 53.37
C VAL A 392 18.67 1.89 53.08
N THR A 393 18.10 0.72 53.34
CA THR A 393 18.75 -0.58 53.07
C THR A 393 17.93 -1.42 52.11
N CYS A 394 18.59 -2.23 51.27
CA CYS A 394 17.97 -3.26 50.45
C CYS A 394 18.35 -4.64 50.95
N ASP A 395 17.36 -5.46 51.30
CA ASP A 395 17.53 -6.90 51.51
C ASP A 395 17.54 -7.61 50.16
N PHE A 396 18.73 -7.80 49.58
CA PHE A 396 18.92 -8.53 48.33
C PHE A 396 18.65 -10.04 48.43
N THR A 397 18.20 -10.55 49.58
CA THR A 397 17.69 -11.93 49.74
C THR A 397 16.16 -11.98 49.76
N ALA A 398 15.48 -10.84 49.90
CA ALA A 398 14.02 -10.80 49.85
C ALA A 398 13.53 -11.10 48.43
N ARG A 399 12.35 -11.73 48.34
CA ARG A 399 11.74 -12.14 47.07
C ARG A 399 10.75 -11.11 46.52
N GLY A 400 10.72 -9.91 47.09
CA GLY A 400 9.91 -8.78 46.64
C GLY A 400 10.55 -8.02 45.48
N TYR A 401 9.78 -7.08 44.96
CA TYR A 401 10.23 -6.18 43.91
C TYR A 401 11.29 -5.21 44.43
N ARG A 402 12.22 -4.85 43.56
CA ARG A 402 13.25 -3.83 43.78
C ARG A 402 13.65 -3.21 42.45
N LEU A 403 14.34 -2.08 42.49
CA LEU A 403 15.10 -1.56 41.35
C LEU A 403 16.25 -2.53 40.99
N PRO A 404 16.62 -2.62 39.71
CA PRO A 404 17.85 -3.30 39.32
C PRO A 404 19.06 -2.58 39.89
N THR A 405 20.12 -3.34 40.14
CA THR A 405 21.47 -2.75 40.23
C THR A 405 21.90 -2.27 38.84
N ASP A 406 22.83 -1.32 38.78
CA ASP A 406 23.45 -0.86 37.53
C ASP A 406 24.00 -2.02 36.71
N LYS A 407 24.59 -3.00 37.39
CA LYS A 407 25.16 -4.18 36.74
C LYS A 407 24.09 -5.13 36.22
N GLU A 408 23.04 -5.41 37.00
CA GLU A 408 21.90 -6.20 36.54
C GLU A 408 21.23 -5.55 35.32
N TRP A 409 21.06 -4.22 35.35
CA TRP A 409 20.53 -3.46 34.24
C TRP A 409 21.39 -3.61 32.98
N GLU A 410 22.70 -3.41 33.09
CA GLU A 410 23.64 -3.50 31.96
C GLU A 410 23.64 -4.88 31.31
N VAL A 411 23.68 -5.93 32.13
CA VAL A 411 23.73 -7.31 31.65
C VAL A 411 22.44 -7.67 30.91
N VAL A 412 21.30 -7.22 31.42
CA VAL A 412 20.03 -7.45 30.74
C VAL A 412 19.95 -6.63 29.46
N ALA A 413 20.33 -5.35 29.49
CA ALA A 413 20.29 -4.47 28.32
C ALA A 413 21.13 -5.04 27.17
N THR A 414 22.37 -5.45 27.47
CA THR A 414 23.32 -5.98 26.48
C THR A 414 22.93 -7.34 25.96
N CYS A 415 22.25 -8.17 26.74
CA CYS A 415 21.91 -9.56 26.42
C CYS A 415 23.10 -10.40 25.88
N GLY A 416 24.32 -10.07 26.32
CA GLY A 416 25.56 -10.70 25.85
C GLY A 416 25.93 -10.37 24.39
N GLN A 417 25.28 -9.39 23.77
CA GLN A 417 25.52 -8.95 22.41
C GLN A 417 26.38 -7.68 22.36
N ASP A 418 27.16 -7.55 21.28
CA ASP A 418 27.99 -6.37 21.01
C ASP A 418 27.25 -5.36 20.12
N TYR A 419 26.19 -4.77 20.69
CA TYR A 419 25.43 -3.70 20.04
C TYR A 419 25.60 -2.37 20.78
N LYS A 420 25.59 -1.28 20.01
CA LYS A 420 25.64 0.10 20.51
C LYS A 420 24.43 0.45 21.38
N PHE A 421 23.27 -0.08 21.01
CA PHE A 421 21.98 0.09 21.69
C PHE A 421 21.37 -1.27 22.01
N ALA A 422 20.46 -1.33 22.97
CA ALA A 422 19.86 -2.60 23.38
C ALA A 422 19.10 -3.25 22.20
N GLY A 423 19.64 -4.34 21.65
CA GLY A 423 19.05 -5.10 20.54
C GLY A 423 19.46 -4.68 19.13
N SER A 424 20.19 -3.57 18.92
CA SER A 424 20.56 -3.11 17.56
C SER A 424 21.68 -2.06 17.56
N ASN A 425 22.40 -1.92 16.44
CA ASN A 425 23.28 -0.77 16.17
C ASN A 425 22.53 0.46 15.61
N ASP A 426 21.25 0.31 15.26
CA ASP A 426 20.37 1.36 14.77
C ASP A 426 19.34 1.75 15.86
N ILE A 427 19.57 2.90 16.51
CA ILE A 427 18.72 3.43 17.59
C ILE A 427 17.27 3.66 17.15
N LYS A 428 17.02 3.96 15.86
CA LYS A 428 15.66 4.26 15.37
C LYS A 428 14.72 3.07 15.53
N LYS A 429 15.28 1.85 15.53
CA LYS A 429 14.55 0.59 15.68
C LYS A 429 14.25 0.21 17.12
N VAL A 430 15.11 0.60 18.06
CA VAL A 430 15.11 0.08 19.44
C VAL A 430 14.84 1.14 20.50
N GLY A 431 14.81 2.43 20.15
CA GLY A 431 14.62 3.48 21.14
C GLY A 431 13.85 4.71 20.68
N TRP A 432 13.20 5.34 21.65
CA TRP A 432 12.61 6.67 21.54
C TRP A 432 13.58 7.70 22.10
N TYR A 433 14.12 8.57 21.24
CA TYR A 433 15.16 9.53 21.58
C TYR A 433 14.86 10.87 20.91
N LYS A 434 15.67 11.91 21.20
CA LYS A 434 15.40 13.31 20.81
C LYS A 434 14.93 13.51 19.37
N TYR A 435 15.44 12.69 18.44
CA TYR A 435 15.21 12.87 17.01
C TYR A 435 14.01 12.08 16.45
N ASN A 436 13.42 11.15 17.20
CA ASN A 436 12.24 10.40 16.76
C ASN A 436 11.07 10.38 17.76
N SER A 437 11.25 10.95 18.95
CA SER A 437 10.24 10.94 20.02
C SER A 437 9.15 11.99 19.85
N SER A 438 9.33 12.95 18.94
CA SER A 438 8.46 14.13 18.83
C SER A 438 8.35 14.92 20.15
N GLY A 439 9.38 14.87 20.99
CA GLY A 439 9.46 15.64 22.24
C GLY A 439 8.64 15.09 23.39
N LYS A 440 8.33 13.78 23.40
CA LYS A 440 7.57 13.12 24.47
C LYS A 440 7.91 11.64 24.63
N THR A 441 7.49 11.05 25.75
CA THR A 441 7.46 9.60 25.91
C THR A 441 6.46 8.96 24.95
N HIS A 442 6.60 7.66 24.72
CA HIS A 442 5.68 6.84 23.94
C HIS A 442 5.19 5.67 24.78
N GLU A 443 4.09 5.05 24.37
CA GLU A 443 3.66 3.78 24.96
C GLU A 443 4.82 2.78 24.94
N VAL A 444 4.98 2.05 26.04
CA VAL A 444 6.00 1.02 26.17
C VAL A 444 5.80 -0.08 25.12
N GLU A 445 6.89 -0.81 24.82
CA GLU A 445 6.90 -1.95 23.89
C GLU A 445 6.53 -1.62 22.44
N TRP A 446 6.75 -0.38 22.02
CA TRP A 446 6.53 0.04 20.64
C TRP A 446 7.74 -0.16 19.71
N LYS A 447 8.94 -0.28 20.29
CA LYS A 447 10.21 -0.50 19.60
C LYS A 447 10.65 -1.96 19.70
N ILE A 448 11.65 -2.35 18.90
CA ILE A 448 12.16 -3.73 18.89
C ILE A 448 12.86 -4.02 20.24
N PRO A 449 12.56 -5.14 20.91
CA PRO A 449 13.22 -5.52 22.16
C PRO A 449 14.63 -6.05 21.93
N ASN A 450 15.41 -6.18 23.01
CA ASN A 450 16.70 -6.88 22.94
C ASN A 450 16.53 -8.41 22.91
N GLY A 451 17.66 -9.15 22.88
CA GLY A 451 17.68 -10.62 22.82
C GLY A 451 17.05 -11.34 24.02
N TYR A 452 16.72 -10.63 25.10
CA TYR A 452 15.99 -11.14 26.27
C TYR A 452 14.53 -10.69 26.30
N GLY A 453 14.01 -10.14 25.19
CA GLY A 453 12.64 -9.66 25.11
C GLY A 453 12.38 -8.47 26.02
N LYS A 454 13.39 -7.61 26.26
CA LYS A 454 13.25 -6.39 27.06
C LYS A 454 13.19 -5.18 26.14
N TYR A 455 12.10 -4.44 26.27
CA TYR A 455 11.76 -3.26 25.49
C TYR A 455 12.28 -2.01 26.18
N ASP A 456 12.50 -0.95 25.38
CA ASP A 456 12.80 0.40 25.86
C ASP A 456 14.03 0.50 26.78
N MET A 457 14.94 -0.48 26.73
CA MET A 457 16.24 -0.43 27.41
C MET A 457 17.18 0.64 26.80
N THR A 458 16.73 1.35 25.75
CA THR A 458 17.39 2.51 25.16
C THR A 458 16.33 3.56 24.83
N GLY A 459 16.40 4.74 25.44
CA GLY A 459 15.44 5.83 25.24
C GLY A 459 14.15 5.67 26.05
N ASN A 460 13.08 6.31 25.57
CA ASN A 460 11.79 6.49 26.24
C ASN A 460 11.93 7.25 27.58
N VAL A 461 12.17 6.60 28.72
CA VAL A 461 12.63 7.27 29.94
C VAL A 461 13.92 6.68 30.48
N ALA A 462 14.77 7.53 31.06
CA ALA A 462 15.92 7.03 31.80
C ALA A 462 15.44 6.28 33.04
N GLU A 463 16.14 5.23 33.43
CA GLU A 463 15.66 4.33 34.47
C GLU A 463 16.51 4.39 35.73
N TRP A 464 15.85 4.59 36.88
CA TRP A 464 16.49 4.51 38.18
C TRP A 464 17.12 3.13 38.44
N CYS A 465 18.37 3.12 38.88
CA CYS A 465 19.04 1.95 39.45
C CYS A 465 19.22 2.10 40.96
N TRP A 466 19.51 0.99 41.65
CA TRP A 466 19.77 0.98 43.10
C TRP A 466 21.03 1.76 43.49
N ASP A 467 22.08 1.64 42.69
CA ASP A 467 23.45 2.02 43.02
C ASP A 467 23.63 3.53 43.21
N TRP A 468 24.53 3.90 44.12
CA TRP A 468 25.04 5.26 44.19
C TRP A 468 26.03 5.50 43.05
N TRP A 469 25.94 6.67 42.44
CA TRP A 469 26.84 7.07 41.36
C TRP A 469 28.31 6.97 41.78
N ASP A 470 28.60 7.51 42.97
CA ASP A 470 29.93 7.57 43.56
C ASP A 470 30.56 6.17 43.65
N ASP A 471 29.81 5.17 44.12
CA ASP A 471 30.29 3.77 44.23
C ASP A 471 30.66 3.16 42.86
N VAL A 472 30.01 3.60 41.79
CA VAL A 472 30.21 3.07 40.43
C VAL A 472 31.36 3.77 39.69
N VAL A 473 31.57 5.07 39.90
CA VAL A 473 32.61 5.85 39.18
C VAL A 473 33.88 6.09 39.99
N ASN A 474 33.81 6.06 41.31
CA ASN A 474 34.96 6.22 42.20
C ASN A 474 34.70 5.50 43.54
N VAL A 475 35.19 4.26 43.64
CA VAL A 475 35.04 3.39 44.82
C VAL A 475 35.54 3.98 46.16
N ASN A 476 36.28 5.09 46.14
CA ASN A 476 36.76 5.79 47.33
C ASN A 476 35.95 7.06 47.67
N ALA A 477 34.91 7.40 46.90
CA ALA A 477 34.05 8.54 47.15
C ALA A 477 32.93 8.17 48.13
N SER A 478 32.85 8.86 49.27
CA SER A 478 31.91 8.56 50.35
C SER A 478 30.76 9.58 50.48
N SER A 479 30.48 10.35 49.43
CA SER A 479 29.52 11.45 49.49
C SER A 479 28.06 11.04 49.22
N HIS A 480 27.85 9.86 48.60
CA HIS A 480 26.55 9.26 48.23
C HIS A 480 25.53 10.29 47.73
N THR A 481 25.95 11.14 46.80
CA THR A 481 25.20 12.35 46.39
C THR A 481 24.00 12.05 45.48
N SER A 482 24.17 11.12 44.54
CA SER A 482 23.24 10.88 43.44
C SER A 482 23.14 9.40 43.10
N LYS A 483 21.99 9.00 42.55
CA LYS A 483 21.69 7.62 42.14
C LYS A 483 21.91 7.45 40.65
N VAL A 484 22.35 6.25 40.26
CA VAL A 484 22.59 5.89 38.87
C VAL A 484 21.27 5.88 38.08
N THR A 485 21.31 6.43 36.87
CA THR A 485 20.28 6.26 35.84
C THR A 485 20.86 5.65 34.57
N ARG A 486 20.05 4.89 33.84
CA ARG A 486 20.46 4.14 32.63
C ARG A 486 19.49 4.35 31.47
N GLY A 487 19.88 3.89 30.27
CA GLY A 487 19.02 3.83 29.08
C GLY A 487 18.89 5.13 28.27
N GLY A 488 19.04 6.29 28.91
CA GLY A 488 18.71 7.57 28.27
C GLY A 488 17.20 7.74 28.11
N ALA A 489 16.75 8.86 27.55
CA ALA A 489 15.33 9.20 27.48
C ALA A 489 14.92 9.81 26.14
N TRP A 490 13.62 10.09 25.99
CA TRP A 490 13.02 10.70 24.79
C TRP A 490 13.64 12.05 24.39
N ASP A 491 14.25 12.78 25.31
CA ASP A 491 14.93 14.08 25.10
C ASP A 491 16.44 13.95 24.92
N SER A 492 16.98 12.75 25.10
CA SER A 492 18.41 12.47 24.99
C SER A 492 18.84 12.36 23.53
N SER A 493 20.07 12.76 23.22
CA SER A 493 20.73 12.41 21.96
C SER A 493 20.96 10.89 21.87
N GLU A 494 21.85 10.42 20.99
CA GLU A 494 22.23 9.00 21.00
C GLU A 494 22.85 8.63 22.36
N TYR A 495 22.16 7.78 23.11
CA TYR A 495 22.58 7.31 24.43
C TYR A 495 22.94 5.83 24.33
N HIS A 496 24.21 5.50 24.49
CA HIS A 496 24.67 4.13 24.27
C HIS A 496 24.35 3.27 25.50
N ILE A 497 24.27 1.96 25.28
CA ILE A 497 23.92 1.00 26.34
C ILE A 497 24.89 1.01 27.53
N THR A 498 26.16 1.40 27.29
CA THR A 498 27.20 1.49 28.31
C THR A 498 27.21 2.84 29.05
N MET A 499 26.49 3.85 28.57
CA MET A 499 26.46 5.18 29.19
C MET A 499 25.60 5.20 30.45
N ARG A 500 26.08 5.93 31.47
CA ARG A 500 25.40 6.08 32.75
C ARG A 500 25.14 7.56 33.01
N GLY A 501 24.03 7.84 33.69
CA GLY A 501 23.70 9.14 34.23
C GLY A 501 23.61 9.09 35.75
N SER A 502 23.47 10.26 36.37
CA SER A 502 23.27 10.37 37.81
C SER A 502 22.34 11.52 38.15
N ILE A 503 21.40 11.29 39.03
CA ILE A 503 20.42 12.31 39.45
C ILE A 503 20.21 12.21 40.96
N LEU A 504 19.95 13.36 41.61
CA LEU A 504 19.64 13.37 43.04
C LEU A 504 18.40 12.51 43.31
N PRO A 505 18.38 11.65 44.34
CA PRO A 505 17.31 10.68 44.57
C PRO A 505 15.94 11.31 44.88
N THR A 506 15.88 12.60 45.19
CA THR A 506 14.64 13.36 45.44
C THR A 506 14.03 13.99 44.18
N GLU A 507 14.78 14.05 43.09
CA GLU A 507 14.34 14.70 41.85
C GLU A 507 13.23 13.91 41.17
N ARG A 508 12.32 14.65 40.53
CA ARG A 508 11.21 14.12 39.73
C ARG A 508 11.27 14.80 38.38
N ARG A 509 11.66 14.08 37.33
CA ARG A 509 11.74 14.64 35.97
C ARG A 509 10.80 13.91 35.01
N ASN A 510 10.45 14.58 33.92
CA ASN A 510 9.63 14.06 32.83
C ASN A 510 10.39 13.10 31.89
N SER A 511 11.68 12.92 32.11
CA SER A 511 12.55 12.02 31.35
C SER A 511 13.13 10.89 32.21
N ILE A 512 12.58 10.66 33.42
CA ILE A 512 13.04 9.58 34.31
C ILE A 512 11.84 8.78 34.82
N GLY A 513 11.92 7.46 34.66
CA GLY A 513 11.06 6.47 35.27
C GLY A 513 11.90 5.35 35.90
N PHE A 514 11.38 4.12 35.86
CA PHE A 514 12.09 2.95 36.34
C PHE A 514 11.46 1.66 35.82
N ARG A 515 12.21 0.56 35.87
CA ARG A 515 11.69 -0.80 35.80
C ARG A 515 12.02 -1.56 37.08
N VAL A 516 11.34 -2.68 37.31
CA VAL A 516 11.53 -3.49 38.51
C VAL A 516 12.12 -4.86 38.20
N VAL A 517 12.86 -5.37 39.18
CA VAL A 517 13.37 -6.73 39.23
C VAL A 517 12.89 -7.44 40.50
N ARG A 518 13.02 -8.76 40.53
CA ARG A 518 12.69 -9.60 41.68
C ARG A 518 13.62 -10.80 41.74
N ASN A 519 14.10 -11.18 42.93
CA ASN A 519 14.98 -12.34 43.06
C ASN A 519 14.24 -13.67 42.75
N TYR A 520 14.95 -14.62 42.15
CA TYR A 520 14.39 -15.93 41.79
C TYR A 520 14.16 -16.84 43.02
N TYR A 521 15.16 -16.93 43.90
CA TYR A 521 15.14 -17.69 45.15
C TYR A 521 15.33 -16.82 46.38
#